data_AF-A0A969FS47-F1
#
_entry.id   AF-A0A969FS47-F1
#
_cell.length_a   1.000
_cell.length_b   1.000
_cell.length_c   1.000
_cell.angle_alpha   90.00
_cell.angle_beta   90.00
_cell.angle_gamma   90.00
#
_symmetry.space_group_name_H-M   'P 1'
#
loop_
_entity.id
_entity.type
_entity.pdbx_description
1 polymer ?
#
loop_
_entity_poly.entity_id
_entity_poly.type
_entity_poly.pdbx_seq_one_letter_code
_entity_poly.pdbx_strand_id
1 'polypeptide(L)'
;MATESGGKHAPLQKLVEQCRQERVRFLSTQNPESPSCMDIFRRAFDGDQDAWTELATIFDPNVRFWVSFCQPLGKDEVDIAVNWAWADFWSGFRSLPELLRADNLARVLKYLQTCAKRARGQMIRREQRHSRNIPLDLARLPPRPDSTDPAERLLSVAVRERLGELLTDLREQLVCQWVLGQQIKPHELRSMFPEHFQEVQEIYAIRHNLIKRLRRDATLQDLAASAQNGASEESLMMSVLNPDEDRNQTDMSCEFPTDLLLDYLGGFANAEVCAAIEQSPACMDQVRQLERETEALLTILYRAHCPTSEQLIAYQQKQLPSAEALVLYRHLTHCPLCQEEVHAFELMDAAFEEDRRSGFTRHPLTPLFSGVRSLIEAIFRSAHEMQVLGSNTQCYHTPQVLITLYTEQPPGQMRTWELWGEVRTIDGVLATDLLQEVLVQQLDEPVPTRYQGHIEASGAFVFEDLPTGTYRLSLLTSDEEITIRHIVIGDEQ
;
A
#
# COMPACT_ATOMS: atom_id res chain seq x y z
N MET A 1 51.16 3.62 -16.58
CA MET A 1 51.03 3.76 -18.05
C MET A 1 49.62 4.22 -18.33
N ALA A 2 49.47 5.52 -18.57
CA ALA A 2 48.20 6.16 -18.91
C ALA A 2 47.89 5.84 -20.38
N THR A 3 46.80 5.14 -20.65
CA THR A 3 46.27 4.99 -22.00
C THR A 3 45.36 6.17 -22.28
N GLU A 4 45.90 7.15 -23.01
CA GLU A 4 45.15 8.15 -23.75
C GLU A 4 44.29 7.45 -24.81
N SER A 5 43.01 7.24 -24.53
CA SER A 5 41.99 7.01 -25.56
C SER A 5 41.17 8.30 -25.71
N GLY A 6 41.76 9.29 -26.38
CA GLY A 6 41.08 10.51 -26.84
C GLY A 6 40.08 10.22 -27.96
N GLY A 7 39.12 9.31 -27.72
CA GLY A 7 37.95 9.17 -28.56
C GLY A 7 37.11 10.42 -28.40
N LYS A 8 36.92 11.18 -29.49
CA LYS A 8 36.01 12.32 -29.55
C LYS A 8 34.59 11.84 -29.25
N HIS A 9 34.24 11.84 -27.98
CA HIS A 9 32.90 11.64 -27.48
C HIS A 9 31.99 12.66 -28.18
N ALA A 10 30.94 12.19 -28.84
CA ALA A 10 29.98 13.07 -29.53
C ALA A 10 29.43 14.13 -28.54
N PRO A 11 29.09 15.35 -28.97
CA PRO A 11 28.50 16.34 -28.08
C PRO A 11 27.24 15.77 -27.39
N LEU A 12 27.08 15.98 -26.08
CA LEU A 12 25.97 15.40 -25.30
C LEU A 12 24.60 15.69 -25.94
N GLN A 13 24.37 16.93 -26.38
CA GLN A 13 23.14 17.34 -27.07
C GLN A 13 22.85 16.51 -28.33
N LYS A 14 23.89 16.12 -29.08
CA LYS A 14 23.72 15.25 -30.25
C LYS A 14 23.34 13.83 -29.84
N LEU A 15 23.92 13.31 -28.75
CA LEU A 15 23.56 12.00 -28.20
C LEU A 15 22.12 11.98 -27.69
N VAL A 16 21.68 13.04 -27.00
CA VAL A 16 20.30 13.16 -26.49
C VAL A 16 19.30 13.09 -27.64
N GLU A 17 19.51 13.87 -28.70
CA GLU A 17 18.64 13.84 -29.88
C GLU A 17 18.63 12.48 -30.57
N GLN A 18 19.80 11.87 -30.74
CA GLN A 18 19.91 10.52 -31.31
C GLN A 18 19.25 9.46 -30.42
N CYS A 19 19.41 9.54 -29.10
CA CYS A 19 18.79 8.62 -28.17
C CYS A 19 17.26 8.73 -28.23
N ARG A 20 16.70 9.95 -28.33
CA ARG A 20 15.25 10.13 -28.53
C ARG A 20 14.76 9.43 -29.80
N GLN A 21 15.50 9.55 -30.91
CA GLN A 21 15.18 8.88 -32.17
C GLN A 21 15.33 7.36 -32.08
N GLU A 22 16.39 6.87 -31.44
CA GLU A 22 16.63 5.45 -31.19
C GLU A 22 15.54 4.85 -30.31
N ARG A 23 15.03 5.57 -29.31
CA ARG A 23 13.90 5.12 -28.48
C ARG A 23 12.62 4.97 -29.28
N VAL A 24 12.29 5.93 -30.15
CA VAL A 24 11.13 5.79 -31.05
C VAL A 24 11.28 4.55 -31.95
N ARG A 25 12.51 4.28 -32.42
CA ARG A 25 12.82 3.07 -33.19
C ARG A 25 12.74 1.79 -32.34
N PHE A 26 13.24 1.82 -31.11
CA PHE A 26 13.20 0.72 -30.15
C PHE A 26 11.75 0.31 -29.88
N LEU A 27 10.87 1.30 -29.65
CA LEU A 27 9.45 1.07 -29.40
C LEU A 27 8.71 0.55 -30.64
N SER A 28 9.06 1.00 -31.85
CA SER A 28 8.38 0.57 -33.08
C SER A 28 8.89 -0.75 -33.65
N THR A 29 10.18 -1.02 -33.59
CA THR A 29 10.84 -2.17 -34.25
C THR A 29 11.28 -3.26 -33.29
N GLN A 30 11.20 -3.01 -31.97
CA GLN A 30 11.76 -3.86 -30.92
C GLN A 30 13.26 -4.15 -31.09
N ASN A 31 13.99 -3.37 -31.90
CA ASN A 31 15.43 -3.51 -32.02
C ASN A 31 16.08 -3.10 -30.69
N PRO A 32 16.76 -4.01 -29.98
CA PRO A 32 17.34 -3.72 -28.67
C PRO A 32 18.57 -2.81 -28.75
N GLU A 33 19.14 -2.60 -29.94
CA GLU A 33 20.34 -1.80 -30.13
C GLU A 33 20.03 -0.30 -30.09
N SER A 34 20.64 0.43 -29.15
CA SER A 34 20.52 1.89 -29.03
C SER A 34 21.84 2.50 -28.54
N PRO A 35 22.87 2.56 -29.41
CA PRO A 35 24.22 2.96 -29.03
C PRO A 35 24.27 4.38 -28.46
N SER A 36 23.51 5.34 -29.01
CA SER A 36 23.50 6.71 -28.49
C SER A 36 22.88 6.79 -27.10
N CYS A 37 21.80 6.04 -26.82
CA CYS A 37 21.27 5.96 -25.46
C CYS A 37 22.28 5.33 -24.49
N MET A 38 22.93 4.25 -24.92
CA MET A 38 23.93 3.55 -24.10
C MET A 38 25.17 4.42 -23.81
N ASP A 39 25.58 5.28 -24.73
CA ASP A 39 26.63 6.27 -24.49
C ASP A 39 26.25 7.31 -23.43
N ILE A 40 24.97 7.73 -23.37
CA ILE A 40 24.49 8.60 -22.29
C ILE A 40 24.56 7.87 -20.95
N PHE A 41 24.11 6.61 -20.89
CA PHE A 41 24.26 5.78 -19.68
C PHE A 41 25.72 5.69 -19.24
N ARG A 42 26.65 5.36 -20.14
CA ARG A 42 28.09 5.28 -19.83
C ARG A 42 28.62 6.57 -19.23
N ARG A 43 28.37 7.72 -19.87
CA ARG A 43 28.82 9.03 -19.36
C ARG A 43 28.26 9.37 -17.99
N ALA A 44 26.95 9.16 -17.83
CA ALA A 44 26.28 9.46 -16.58
C ALA A 44 26.89 8.65 -15.42
N PHE A 45 27.20 7.38 -15.65
CA PHE A 45 27.85 6.51 -14.66
C PHE A 45 29.36 6.73 -14.50
N ASP A 46 30.03 7.31 -15.50
CA ASP A 46 31.41 7.80 -15.40
C ASP A 46 31.50 9.15 -14.63
N GLY A 47 30.37 9.70 -14.18
CA GLY A 47 30.29 10.88 -13.31
C GLY A 47 29.92 12.18 -14.01
N ASP A 48 29.51 12.15 -15.29
CA ASP A 48 28.99 13.31 -16.01
C ASP A 48 27.56 13.64 -15.53
N GLN A 49 27.44 14.72 -14.74
CA GLN A 49 26.16 15.16 -14.16
C GLN A 49 25.17 15.69 -15.20
N ASP A 50 25.64 16.28 -16.29
CA ASP A 50 24.76 16.76 -17.36
C ASP A 50 24.15 15.55 -18.09
N ALA A 51 24.98 14.52 -18.34
CA ALA A 51 24.49 13.26 -18.92
C ALA A 51 23.49 12.55 -17.99
N TRP A 52 23.71 12.56 -16.67
CA TRP A 52 22.75 12.01 -15.70
C TRP A 52 21.42 12.75 -15.72
N THR A 53 21.45 14.09 -15.76
CA THR A 53 20.24 14.91 -15.81
C THR A 53 19.41 14.64 -17.05
N GLU A 54 20.06 14.55 -18.22
CA GLU A 54 19.40 14.23 -19.49
C GLU A 54 18.87 12.79 -19.49
N LEU A 55 19.64 11.84 -18.95
CA LEU A 55 19.20 10.45 -18.80
C LEU A 55 17.94 10.34 -17.95
N ALA A 56 17.94 10.97 -16.76
CA ALA A 56 16.78 11.02 -15.90
C ALA A 56 15.61 11.64 -16.65
N THR A 57 15.80 12.81 -17.27
CA THR A 57 14.74 13.49 -18.05
C THR A 57 14.14 12.59 -19.15
N ILE A 58 14.97 11.79 -19.82
CA ILE A 58 14.53 10.89 -20.89
C ILE A 58 13.71 9.71 -20.31
N PHE A 59 14.18 9.06 -19.25
CA PHE A 59 13.61 7.78 -18.78
C PHE A 59 12.69 7.88 -17.56
N ASP A 60 12.69 9.01 -16.86
CA ASP A 60 11.82 9.28 -15.70
C ASP A 60 10.32 9.10 -16.00
N PRO A 61 9.79 9.51 -17.17
CA PRO A 61 8.40 9.23 -17.53
C PRO A 61 8.06 7.74 -17.54
N ASN A 62 9.00 6.86 -17.94
CA ASN A 62 8.77 5.42 -17.95
C ASN A 62 8.71 4.87 -16.52
N VAL A 63 9.63 5.30 -15.65
CA VAL A 63 9.65 4.89 -14.24
C VAL A 63 8.37 5.33 -13.54
N ARG A 64 7.97 6.60 -13.73
CA ARG A 64 6.70 7.15 -13.22
C ARG A 64 5.51 6.31 -13.66
N PHE A 65 5.40 6.04 -14.96
CA PHE A 65 4.33 5.25 -15.52
C PHE A 65 4.28 3.84 -14.91
N TRP A 66 5.41 3.14 -14.84
CA TRP A 66 5.42 1.78 -14.27
C TRP A 66 4.99 1.76 -12.80
N VAL A 67 5.45 2.74 -12.01
CA VAL A 67 5.13 2.83 -10.58
C VAL A 67 3.65 3.18 -10.33
N SER A 68 3.05 4.02 -11.18
CA SER A 68 1.64 4.43 -11.06
C SER A 68 0.64 3.46 -11.70
N PHE A 69 1.11 2.52 -12.53
CA PHE A 69 0.23 1.66 -13.32
C PHE A 69 -0.65 0.71 -12.49
N CYS A 70 -0.16 0.21 -11.36
CA CYS A 70 -0.81 -0.90 -10.66
C CYS A 70 -1.95 -0.45 -9.77
N GLN A 71 -1.78 0.68 -9.09
CA GLN A 71 -2.77 1.28 -8.21
C GLN A 71 -2.52 2.79 -8.17
N PRO A 72 -3.59 3.60 -8.03
CA PRO A 72 -3.47 5.03 -7.88
C PRO A 72 -2.59 5.35 -6.67
N LEU A 73 -1.57 6.15 -6.90
CA LEU A 73 -0.72 6.73 -5.86
C LEU A 73 -0.92 8.24 -5.87
N GLY A 74 -0.80 8.86 -4.70
CA GLY A 74 -0.67 10.30 -4.63
C GLY A 74 0.57 10.77 -5.40
N LYS A 75 0.55 12.01 -5.89
CA LYS A 75 1.68 12.58 -6.66
C LYS A 75 3.01 12.47 -5.89
N ASP A 76 3.00 12.81 -4.60
CA ASP A 76 4.18 12.77 -3.75
C ASP A 76 4.70 11.34 -3.55
N GLU A 77 3.81 10.35 -3.52
CA GLU A 77 4.17 8.94 -3.38
C GLU A 77 4.82 8.39 -4.65
N VAL A 78 4.34 8.81 -5.83
CA VAL A 78 4.98 8.52 -7.11
C VAL A 78 6.40 9.09 -7.13
N ASP A 79 6.56 10.36 -6.72
CA ASP A 79 7.87 11.02 -6.66
C ASP A 79 8.85 10.27 -5.74
N ILE A 80 8.38 9.85 -4.56
CA ILE A 80 9.19 9.06 -3.61
C ILE A 80 9.63 7.74 -4.24
N ALA A 81 8.71 6.98 -4.84
CA ALA A 81 9.00 5.69 -5.43
C ALA A 81 9.93 5.78 -6.65
N VAL A 82 9.75 6.81 -7.49
CA VAL A 82 10.64 7.09 -8.62
C VAL A 82 12.06 7.40 -8.14
N ASN A 83 12.19 8.22 -7.10
CA ASN A 83 13.49 8.53 -6.50
C ASN A 83 14.16 7.26 -5.94
N TRP A 84 13.41 6.36 -5.29
CA TRP A 84 13.95 5.09 -4.84
C TRP A 84 14.39 4.18 -5.98
N ALA A 85 13.61 4.10 -7.05
CA ALA A 85 13.97 3.32 -8.22
C ALA A 85 15.29 3.81 -8.83
N TRP A 86 15.48 5.13 -8.93
CA TRP A 86 16.72 5.73 -9.41
C TRP A 86 17.90 5.52 -8.46
N ALA A 87 17.70 5.64 -7.14
CA ALA A 87 18.75 5.39 -6.15
C ALA A 87 19.20 3.92 -6.15
N ASP A 88 18.24 3.00 -6.24
CA ASP A 88 18.48 1.56 -6.36
C ASP A 88 19.18 1.21 -7.68
N PHE A 89 18.75 1.83 -8.78
CA PHE A 89 19.41 1.70 -10.07
C PHE A 89 20.87 2.18 -10.01
N TRP A 90 21.12 3.37 -9.43
CA TRP A 90 22.47 3.92 -9.29
C TRP A 90 23.39 3.04 -8.45
N SER A 91 22.90 2.56 -7.31
CA SER A 91 23.68 1.74 -6.37
C SER A 91 23.97 0.35 -6.91
N GLY A 92 22.95 -0.36 -7.42
CA GLY A 92 23.09 -1.71 -7.94
C GLY A 92 23.85 -1.78 -9.27
N PHE A 93 23.96 -0.67 -10.00
CA PHE A 93 24.75 -0.64 -11.21
C PHE A 93 26.26 -0.73 -10.97
N ARG A 94 26.75 -0.21 -9.84
CA ARG A 94 28.18 -0.29 -9.48
C ARG A 94 28.67 -1.74 -9.35
N SER A 95 27.77 -2.67 -9.05
CA SER A 95 28.06 -4.10 -8.99
C SER A 95 27.84 -4.84 -10.32
N LEU A 96 27.32 -4.18 -11.37
CA LEU A 96 26.96 -4.79 -12.66
C LEU A 96 27.51 -4.03 -13.88
N PRO A 97 28.84 -3.84 -14.02
CA PRO A 97 29.44 -3.09 -15.14
C PRO A 97 29.18 -3.75 -16.51
N GLU A 98 28.83 -5.03 -16.54
CA GLU A 98 28.48 -5.75 -17.77
C GLU A 98 27.22 -5.23 -18.46
N LEU A 99 26.32 -4.55 -17.73
CA LEU A 99 25.11 -3.96 -18.28
C LEU A 99 25.41 -2.86 -19.32
N LEU A 100 26.55 -2.16 -19.19
CA LEU A 100 26.96 -1.08 -20.10
C LEU A 100 27.79 -1.51 -21.31
N ARG A 101 28.36 -2.72 -21.26
CA ARG A 101 29.34 -3.14 -22.27
C ARG A 101 28.69 -3.38 -23.63
N ALA A 102 27.43 -3.81 -23.65
CA ALA A 102 26.67 -4.01 -24.87
C ALA A 102 25.80 -2.79 -25.16
N ASP A 103 25.53 -2.51 -26.44
CA ASP A 103 24.61 -1.44 -26.86
C ASP A 103 23.13 -1.86 -26.73
N ASN A 104 22.80 -2.68 -25.72
CA ASN A 104 21.49 -3.30 -25.54
C ASN A 104 20.65 -2.54 -24.50
N LEU A 105 19.83 -1.60 -25.00
CA LEU A 105 18.96 -0.78 -24.16
C LEU A 105 17.88 -1.62 -23.46
N ALA A 106 17.37 -2.68 -24.10
CA ALA A 106 16.35 -3.54 -23.49
C ALA A 106 16.84 -4.15 -22.17
N ARG A 107 18.11 -4.55 -22.09
CA ARG A 107 18.70 -5.13 -20.88
C ARG A 107 18.76 -4.11 -19.74
N VAL A 108 19.15 -2.87 -20.04
CA VAL A 108 19.20 -1.78 -19.05
C VAL A 108 17.81 -1.39 -18.59
N LEU A 109 16.85 -1.25 -19.50
CA LEU A 109 15.46 -0.94 -19.16
C LEU A 109 14.82 -2.02 -18.31
N LYS A 110 15.08 -3.31 -18.59
CA LYS A 110 14.59 -4.41 -17.77
C LYS A 110 15.18 -4.37 -16.35
N TYR A 111 16.44 -3.96 -16.20
CA TYR A 111 17.05 -3.78 -14.90
C TYR A 111 16.45 -2.56 -14.16
N LEU A 112 16.26 -1.43 -14.85
CA LEU A 112 15.59 -0.25 -14.29
C LEU A 112 14.14 -0.57 -13.86
N GLN A 113 13.42 -1.35 -14.65
CA GLN A 113 12.08 -1.84 -14.32
C GLN A 113 12.11 -2.72 -13.06
N THR A 114 13.14 -3.55 -12.89
CA THR A 114 13.34 -4.34 -11.65
C THR A 114 13.57 -3.42 -10.45
N CYS A 115 14.29 -2.32 -10.62
CA CYS A 115 14.46 -1.30 -9.57
C CYS A 115 13.12 -0.59 -9.26
N ALA A 116 12.33 -0.28 -10.28
CA ALA A 116 10.98 0.27 -10.12
C ALA A 116 10.04 -0.70 -9.39
N LYS A 117 10.11 -2.01 -9.70
CA LYS A 117 9.37 -3.05 -8.96
C LYS A 117 9.78 -3.08 -7.49
N ARG A 118 11.09 -3.03 -7.19
CA ARG A 118 11.56 -2.96 -5.79
C ARG A 118 10.98 -1.74 -5.09
N ALA A 119 11.08 -0.56 -5.69
CA ALA A 119 10.50 0.67 -5.13
C ALA A 119 8.98 0.56 -4.92
N ARG A 120 8.24 -0.04 -5.86
CA ARG A 120 6.80 -0.28 -5.72
C ARG A 120 6.49 -1.26 -4.60
N GLY A 121 7.24 -2.36 -4.49
CA GLY A 121 7.12 -3.31 -3.40
C GLY A 121 7.25 -2.61 -2.05
N GLN A 122 8.27 -1.76 -1.91
CA GLN A 122 8.48 -0.94 -0.70
C GLN A 122 7.30 -0.03 -0.38
N MET A 123 6.72 0.63 -1.39
CA MET A 123 5.51 1.45 -1.20
C MET A 123 4.32 0.64 -0.71
N ILE A 124 4.08 -0.54 -1.30
CA ILE A 124 3.02 -1.45 -0.86
C ILE A 124 3.24 -1.84 0.61
N ARG A 125 4.48 -2.18 1.00
CA ARG A 125 4.78 -2.53 2.39
C ARG A 125 4.58 -1.34 3.32
N ARG A 126 4.93 -0.12 2.89
CA ARG A 126 4.69 1.11 3.63
C ARG A 126 3.20 1.30 3.86
N GLU A 127 2.40 1.30 2.80
CA GLU A 127 0.96 1.52 2.86
C GLU A 127 0.28 0.48 3.76
N GLN A 128 0.63 -0.81 3.61
CA GLN A 128 0.10 -1.88 4.44
C GLN A 128 0.43 -1.72 5.94
N ARG A 129 1.57 -1.11 6.29
CA ARG A 129 1.89 -0.74 7.69
C ARG A 129 1.00 0.41 8.18
N HIS A 130 0.71 1.40 7.34
CA HIS A 130 -0.06 2.59 7.72
C HIS A 130 -1.57 2.29 7.83
N SER A 131 -2.12 1.52 6.89
CA SER A 131 -3.55 1.20 6.83
C SER A 131 -4.03 0.24 7.93
N ARG A 132 -3.13 -0.37 8.70
CA ARG A 132 -3.46 -1.40 9.69
C ARG A 132 -3.22 -0.93 11.12
N ASN A 133 -3.85 0.18 11.53
CA ASN A 133 -3.98 0.66 12.93
C ASN A 133 -2.78 0.27 13.84
N ILE A 134 -1.56 0.51 13.36
CA ILE A 134 -0.37 0.58 14.21
C ILE A 134 -0.44 2.00 14.76
N PRO A 135 -0.65 2.20 16.08
CA PRO A 135 -0.79 3.51 16.70
C PRO A 135 0.11 4.59 16.08
N LEU A 136 -0.52 5.73 15.79
CA LEU A 136 -0.05 6.81 14.91
C LEU A 136 1.29 7.48 15.28
N ASP A 137 1.99 7.03 16.33
CA ASP A 137 3.28 7.59 16.75
C ASP A 137 4.47 6.98 15.97
N LEU A 138 4.28 5.81 15.33
CA LEU A 138 5.27 5.22 14.40
C LEU A 138 5.00 5.56 12.92
N ALA A 139 3.83 6.12 12.60
CA ALA A 139 3.47 6.56 11.23
C ALA A 139 4.32 7.75 10.73
N ARG A 140 5.10 8.38 11.61
CA ARG A 140 6.10 9.42 11.28
C ARG A 140 7.48 8.86 10.96
N LEU A 141 7.71 7.56 11.13
CA LEU A 141 8.95 6.98 10.65
C LEU A 141 8.91 6.98 9.12
N PRO A 142 9.96 7.46 8.45
CA PRO A 142 10.03 7.32 7.01
C PRO A 142 9.82 5.84 6.67
N PRO A 143 9.14 5.52 5.57
CA PRO A 143 9.12 4.15 5.07
C PRO A 143 10.55 3.66 5.06
N ARG A 144 10.84 2.63 5.83
CA ARG A 144 12.10 1.94 5.61
C ARG A 144 11.96 1.31 4.24
N PRO A 145 12.76 1.72 3.24
CA PRO A 145 12.84 0.94 2.01
C PRO A 145 13.12 -0.52 2.44
N ASP A 146 12.72 -1.50 1.63
CA ASP A 146 13.37 -2.83 1.63
C ASP A 146 14.82 -2.50 1.33
N SER A 147 15.55 -2.19 2.40
CA SER A 147 16.72 -1.38 2.25
C SER A 147 17.78 -2.31 1.69
N THR A 148 18.53 -1.79 0.75
CA THR A 148 19.88 -2.30 0.51
C THR A 148 20.74 -2.19 1.78
N ASP A 149 20.25 -1.57 2.87
CA ASP A 149 20.88 -1.53 4.18
C ASP A 149 21.12 -2.96 4.69
N PRO A 150 22.39 -3.37 4.81
CA PRO A 150 22.72 -4.65 5.44
C PRO A 150 22.16 -4.75 6.86
N ALA A 151 21.98 -3.65 7.60
CA ALA A 151 21.51 -3.70 8.99
C ALA A 151 20.07 -4.25 9.12
N GLU A 152 19.16 -3.90 8.22
CA GLU A 152 17.77 -4.36 8.27
C GLU A 152 17.62 -5.83 7.83
N ARG A 153 18.42 -6.26 6.85
CA ARG A 153 18.50 -7.67 6.46
C ARG A 153 19.05 -8.51 7.62
N LEU A 154 20.08 -8.02 8.31
CA LEU A 154 20.62 -8.66 9.50
C LEU A 154 19.60 -8.70 10.63
N LEU A 155 18.84 -7.62 10.85
CA LEU A 155 17.75 -7.59 11.84
C LEU A 155 16.69 -8.64 11.53
N SER A 156 16.21 -8.72 10.28
CA SER A 156 15.19 -9.69 9.87
C SER A 156 15.67 -11.14 10.01
N VAL A 157 16.95 -11.40 9.68
CA VAL A 157 17.59 -12.71 9.88
C VAL A 157 17.70 -13.03 11.36
N ALA A 158 18.19 -12.09 12.19
CA ALA A 158 18.34 -12.28 13.63
C ALA A 158 17.00 -12.53 14.33
N VAL A 159 15.94 -11.79 13.96
CA VAL A 159 14.59 -12.03 14.46
C VAL A 159 14.12 -13.43 14.07
N ARG A 160 14.32 -13.85 12.81
CA ARG A 160 13.90 -15.17 12.34
C ARG A 160 14.63 -16.31 13.02
N GLU A 161 15.95 -16.18 13.19
CA GLU A 161 16.76 -17.15 13.92
C GLU A 161 16.28 -17.26 15.36
N ARG A 162 16.07 -16.13 16.04
CA ARG A 162 15.58 -16.12 17.42
C ARG A 162 14.18 -16.73 17.55
N LEU A 163 13.28 -16.45 16.61
CA LEU A 163 11.97 -17.09 16.56
C LEU A 163 12.08 -18.60 16.31
N GLY A 164 12.99 -19.04 15.46
CA GLY A 164 13.26 -20.47 15.23
C GLY A 164 13.72 -21.21 16.48
N GLU A 165 14.48 -20.54 17.35
CA GLU A 165 14.89 -21.08 18.65
C GLU A 165 13.75 -21.11 19.68
N LEU A 166 12.89 -20.08 19.68
CA LEU A 166 11.82 -19.91 20.66
C LEU A 166 10.54 -20.70 20.31
N LEU A 167 10.29 -20.98 19.03
CA LEU A 167 9.05 -21.59 18.54
C LEU A 167 9.34 -23.03 18.10
N THR A 168 9.17 -23.98 19.02
CA THR A 168 9.42 -25.41 18.75
C THR A 168 8.17 -26.19 18.34
N ASP A 169 6.97 -25.74 18.72
CA ASP A 169 5.71 -26.33 18.28
C ASP A 169 5.28 -25.73 16.93
N LEU A 170 4.89 -26.59 15.98
CA LEU A 170 4.32 -26.20 14.70
C LEU A 170 3.09 -25.29 14.88
N ARG A 171 2.24 -25.54 15.88
CA ARG A 171 1.06 -24.70 16.15
C ARG A 171 1.47 -23.29 16.59
N GLU A 172 2.49 -23.18 17.43
CA GLU A 172 3.05 -21.88 17.83
C GLU A 172 3.67 -21.14 16.64
N GLN A 173 4.38 -21.86 15.76
CA GLN A 173 4.93 -21.29 14.53
C GLN A 173 3.82 -20.75 13.62
N LEU A 174 2.73 -21.51 13.43
CA LEU A 174 1.58 -21.07 12.64
C LEU A 174 0.92 -19.83 13.24
N VAL A 175 0.65 -19.80 14.55
CA VAL A 175 0.06 -18.62 15.19
C VAL A 175 1.00 -17.41 15.12
N CYS A 176 2.30 -17.59 15.35
CA CYS A 176 3.27 -16.50 15.23
C CYS A 176 3.35 -15.97 13.79
N GLN A 177 3.40 -16.85 12.79
CA GLN A 177 3.53 -16.45 11.39
C GLN A 177 2.27 -15.76 10.87
N TRP A 178 1.10 -16.32 11.14
CA TRP A 178 -0.16 -15.91 10.52
C TRP A 178 -0.91 -14.86 11.35
N VAL A 179 -1.02 -15.06 12.65
CA VAL A 179 -1.78 -14.14 13.52
C VAL A 179 -0.92 -12.97 13.95
N LEU A 180 0.32 -13.21 14.40
CA LEU A 180 1.20 -12.10 14.81
C LEU A 180 1.88 -11.43 13.61
N GLY A 181 2.40 -12.23 12.66
CA GLY A 181 3.17 -11.71 11.53
C GLY A 181 2.33 -11.15 10.37
N GLN A 182 1.14 -11.71 10.12
CA GLN A 182 0.28 -11.31 8.99
C GLN A 182 -1.09 -10.77 9.41
N GLN A 183 -1.39 -10.79 10.71
CA GLN A 183 -2.64 -10.30 11.29
C GLN A 183 -3.90 -11.00 10.75
N ILE A 184 -3.78 -12.28 10.38
CA ILE A 184 -4.93 -13.11 10.00
C ILE A 184 -5.83 -13.33 11.23
N LYS A 185 -7.16 -13.30 11.02
CA LYS A 185 -8.10 -13.50 12.12
C LYS A 185 -8.04 -14.97 12.59
N PRO A 186 -8.14 -15.26 13.89
CA PRO A 186 -8.06 -16.64 14.39
C PRO A 186 -9.07 -17.62 13.79
N HIS A 187 -10.27 -17.18 13.42
CA HIS A 187 -11.24 -18.04 12.72
C HIS A 187 -10.84 -18.35 11.27
N GLU A 188 -10.20 -17.40 10.58
CA GLU A 188 -9.63 -17.62 9.25
C GLU A 188 -8.45 -18.60 9.35
N LEU A 189 -7.58 -18.44 10.35
CA LEU A 189 -6.47 -19.37 10.59
C LEU A 189 -6.97 -20.80 10.81
N ARG A 190 -8.01 -20.97 11.65
CA ARG A 190 -8.64 -22.28 11.84
C ARG A 190 -9.18 -22.85 10.53
N SER A 191 -9.78 -22.00 9.69
CA SER A 191 -10.32 -22.42 8.39
C SER A 191 -9.21 -22.84 7.42
N MET A 192 -8.04 -22.22 7.50
CA MET A 192 -6.85 -22.55 6.71
C MET A 192 -6.15 -23.83 7.18
N PHE A 193 -6.16 -24.11 8.49
CA PHE A 193 -5.44 -25.24 9.11
C PHE A 193 -6.33 -26.02 10.10
N PRO A 194 -7.45 -26.61 9.64
CA PRO A 194 -8.41 -27.30 10.51
C PRO A 194 -7.83 -28.54 11.20
N GLU A 195 -6.81 -29.17 10.62
CA GLU A 195 -6.09 -30.30 11.20
C GLU A 195 -5.21 -29.93 12.40
N HIS A 196 -4.85 -28.64 12.53
CA HIS A 196 -3.95 -28.16 13.58
C HIS A 196 -4.68 -27.44 14.72
N PHE A 197 -5.89 -26.94 14.48
CA PHE A 197 -6.68 -26.19 15.47
C PHE A 197 -8.13 -26.69 15.48
N GLN A 198 -8.55 -27.33 16.58
CA GLN A 198 -9.93 -27.83 16.71
C GLN A 198 -10.88 -26.73 17.12
N GLU A 199 -10.39 -25.77 17.91
CA GLU A 199 -11.15 -24.65 18.44
C GLU A 199 -10.43 -23.32 18.24
N VAL A 200 -11.18 -22.23 18.05
CA VAL A 200 -10.58 -20.89 17.86
C VAL A 200 -9.95 -20.40 19.17
N GLN A 201 -10.48 -20.87 20.30
CA GLN A 201 -9.99 -20.62 21.65
C GLN A 201 -8.54 -21.09 21.83
N GLU A 202 -8.15 -22.21 21.20
CA GLU A 202 -6.77 -22.71 21.22
C GLU A 202 -5.80 -21.71 20.59
N ILE A 203 -6.21 -21.09 19.47
CA ILE A 203 -5.41 -20.08 18.77
C ILE A 203 -5.21 -18.85 19.65
N TYR A 204 -6.26 -18.40 20.35
CA TYR A 204 -6.16 -17.28 21.29
C TYR A 204 -5.24 -17.58 22.47
N ALA A 205 -5.35 -18.77 23.07
CA ALA A 205 -4.48 -19.19 24.16
C ALA A 205 -3.01 -19.26 23.72
N ILE A 206 -2.74 -19.83 22.54
CA ILE A 206 -1.38 -19.87 21.96
C ILE A 206 -0.87 -18.45 21.71
N ARG A 207 -1.67 -17.57 21.08
CA ARG A 207 -1.31 -16.17 20.82
C ARG A 207 -0.92 -15.45 22.12
N HIS A 208 -1.72 -15.60 23.18
CA HIS A 208 -1.46 -14.98 24.48
C HIS A 208 -0.13 -15.48 25.07
N ASN A 209 0.06 -16.80 25.13
CA ASN A 209 1.28 -17.40 25.65
C ASN A 209 2.52 -16.99 24.84
N LEU A 210 2.38 -16.87 23.52
CA LEU A 210 3.43 -16.38 22.64
C LEU A 210 3.79 -14.92 22.93
N ILE A 211 2.82 -13.99 22.95
CA ILE A 211 3.11 -12.58 23.25
C ILE A 211 3.81 -12.45 24.60
N LYS A 212 3.33 -13.17 25.62
CA LYS A 212 3.95 -13.20 26.95
C LYS A 212 5.40 -13.71 26.92
N ARG A 213 5.67 -14.76 26.14
CA ARG A 213 7.02 -15.34 26.01
C ARG A 213 7.95 -14.43 25.21
N LEU A 214 7.49 -13.93 24.07
CA LEU A 214 8.26 -13.06 23.17
C LEU A 214 8.61 -11.74 23.85
N ARG A 215 7.69 -11.15 24.64
CA ARG A 215 7.98 -9.92 25.40
C ARG A 215 9.03 -10.09 26.50
N ARG A 216 9.17 -11.30 27.05
CA ARG A 216 10.18 -11.60 28.08
C ARG A 216 11.55 -11.95 27.49
N ASP A 217 11.64 -12.09 26.17
CA ASP A 217 12.88 -12.43 25.50
C ASP A 217 13.75 -11.17 25.34
N ALA A 218 14.86 -11.12 26.08
CA ALA A 218 15.76 -9.97 26.07
C ALA A 218 16.30 -9.68 24.66
N THR A 219 16.61 -10.71 23.88
CA THR A 219 17.13 -10.54 22.51
C THR A 219 16.10 -9.90 21.60
N LEU A 220 14.84 -10.34 21.62
CA LEU A 220 13.79 -9.70 20.82
C LEU A 220 13.50 -8.26 21.26
N GLN A 221 13.59 -7.97 22.56
CA GLN A 221 13.46 -6.59 23.07
C GLN A 221 14.59 -5.69 22.59
N ASP A 222 15.84 -6.16 22.62
CA ASP A 222 17.00 -5.42 22.12
C ASP A 222 16.89 -5.16 20.61
N LEU A 223 16.42 -6.16 19.85
CA LEU A 223 16.17 -6.03 18.41
C LEU A 223 15.02 -5.05 18.12
N ALA A 224 13.95 -5.06 18.92
CA ALA A 224 12.84 -4.11 18.81
C ALA A 224 13.30 -2.67 19.12
N ALA A 225 14.07 -2.47 20.19
CA ALA A 225 14.64 -1.18 20.54
C ALA A 225 15.60 -0.66 19.46
N SER A 226 16.43 -1.55 18.90
CA SER A 226 17.32 -1.22 17.78
C SER A 226 16.54 -0.81 16.52
N ALA A 227 15.42 -1.49 16.25
CA ALA A 227 14.53 -1.15 15.15
C ALA A 227 13.90 0.24 15.33
N GLN A 228 13.56 0.64 16.55
CA GLN A 228 13.01 1.97 16.85
C GLN A 228 14.09 3.08 16.76
N ASN A 229 15.29 2.82 17.27
CA ASN A 229 16.37 3.83 17.35
C ASN A 229 17.00 4.15 15.98
N GLY A 230 17.04 3.20 15.05
CA GLY A 230 17.58 3.43 13.69
C GLY A 230 16.67 4.30 12.80
N ALA A 231 15.65 4.95 13.34
CA ALA A 231 14.67 5.73 12.58
C ALA A 231 14.82 7.26 12.79
N SER A 232 15.77 7.70 13.62
CA SER A 232 16.21 9.10 13.65
C SER A 232 17.59 9.26 14.30
N GLU A 233 18.58 9.75 13.56
CA GLU A 233 19.72 10.43 14.19
C GLU A 233 19.32 11.82 14.74
N GLU A 234 18.19 12.39 14.31
CA GLU A 234 17.73 13.72 14.72
C GLU A 234 16.91 13.77 16.02
N SER A 235 16.29 12.66 16.47
CA SER A 235 15.48 12.67 17.72
C SER A 235 16.35 12.59 18.99
N LEU A 236 17.62 12.20 18.86
CA LEU A 236 18.56 12.12 19.99
C LEU A 236 18.98 13.48 20.57
N MET A 237 18.60 14.62 19.96
CA MET A 237 18.87 15.96 20.52
C MET A 237 17.69 16.59 21.28
N MET A 238 16.50 15.97 21.33
CA MET A 238 15.30 16.62 21.92
C MET A 238 14.70 15.91 23.15
N SER A 239 15.35 14.88 23.69
CA SER A 239 14.82 14.12 24.85
C SER A 239 15.59 14.28 26.16
N VAL A 240 16.47 15.28 26.30
CA VAL A 240 17.31 15.46 27.51
C VAL A 240 16.86 16.60 28.43
N LEU A 241 15.73 17.27 28.16
CA LEU A 241 15.22 18.34 29.03
C LEU A 241 13.78 18.09 29.45
N ASN A 242 13.57 17.20 30.42
CA ASN A 242 12.60 17.37 31.51
C ASN A 242 12.81 16.31 32.61
N PRO A 243 13.80 16.49 33.52
CA PRO A 243 14.04 15.54 34.62
C PRO A 243 13.19 15.78 35.87
N ASP A 244 12.34 16.82 35.93
CA ASP A 244 11.87 17.36 37.23
C ASP A 244 10.35 17.35 37.50
N GLU A 245 9.49 16.79 36.64
CA GLU A 245 8.03 16.77 36.93
C GLU A 245 7.50 15.49 37.61
N ASP A 246 8.31 14.43 37.80
CA ASP A 246 7.77 13.09 38.14
C ASP A 246 8.08 12.59 39.57
N ARG A 247 8.34 13.46 40.54
CA ARG A 247 8.70 13.05 41.91
C ARG A 247 7.54 12.91 42.90
N ASN A 248 6.29 12.95 42.44
CA ASN A 248 5.12 12.73 43.31
C ASN A 248 4.07 11.78 42.71
N GLN A 249 4.45 10.87 41.80
CA GLN A 249 3.61 9.73 41.46
C GLN A 249 3.62 8.74 42.61
N THR A 250 2.59 8.81 43.45
CA THR A 250 2.21 7.77 44.39
C THR A 250 2.23 6.43 43.66
N ASP A 251 2.98 5.49 44.21
CA ASP A 251 3.17 4.10 43.75
C ASP A 251 1.83 3.34 43.76
N MET A 252 0.93 3.71 42.85
CA MET A 252 -0.33 3.02 42.59
C MET A 252 -0.02 1.99 41.52
N SER A 253 0.49 0.84 41.94
CA SER A 253 0.61 -0.32 41.06
C SER A 253 -0.79 -0.78 40.66
N CYS A 254 -1.02 -1.04 39.38
CA CYS A 254 -2.28 -1.63 38.93
C CYS A 254 -2.55 -2.94 39.69
N GLU A 255 -3.81 -3.14 40.09
CA GLU A 255 -4.25 -4.33 40.84
C GLU A 255 -4.42 -5.56 39.95
N PHE A 256 -4.52 -5.37 38.63
CA PHE A 256 -4.70 -6.47 37.67
C PHE A 256 -3.36 -7.09 37.26
N PRO A 257 -3.26 -8.43 37.21
CA PRO A 257 -2.11 -9.11 36.65
C PRO A 257 -1.95 -8.76 35.16
N THR A 258 -0.71 -8.73 34.69
CA THR A 258 -0.37 -8.42 33.28
C THR A 258 -1.13 -9.28 32.27
N ASP A 259 -1.46 -10.52 32.62
CA ASP A 259 -2.21 -11.43 31.75
C ASP A 259 -3.63 -10.87 31.46
N LEU A 260 -4.34 -10.36 32.47
CA LEU A 260 -5.66 -9.76 32.27
C LEU A 260 -5.59 -8.43 31.49
N LEU A 261 -4.50 -7.67 31.64
CA LEU A 261 -4.27 -6.45 30.86
C LEU A 261 -3.97 -6.77 29.38
N LEU A 262 -3.29 -7.88 29.10
CA LEU A 262 -3.10 -8.37 27.73
C LEU A 262 -4.41 -8.89 27.12
N ASP A 263 -5.27 -9.53 27.93
CA ASP A 263 -6.61 -9.93 27.48
C ASP A 263 -7.49 -8.71 27.19
N TYR A 264 -7.36 -7.63 27.96
CA TYR A 264 -8.00 -6.34 27.67
C TYR A 264 -7.53 -5.78 26.32
N LEU A 265 -6.22 -5.67 26.09
CA LEU A 265 -5.64 -5.23 24.81
C LEU A 265 -6.05 -6.13 23.64
N GLY A 266 -6.24 -7.42 23.89
CA GLY A 266 -6.67 -8.39 22.89
C GLY A 266 -8.17 -8.37 22.59
N GLY A 267 -8.98 -7.67 23.40
CA GLY A 267 -10.45 -7.70 23.32
C GLY A 267 -11.09 -8.99 23.88
N PHE A 268 -10.37 -9.72 24.73
CA PHE A 268 -10.81 -10.98 25.34
C PHE A 268 -11.27 -10.83 26.80
N ALA A 269 -10.95 -9.70 27.44
CA ALA A 269 -11.44 -9.40 28.77
C ALA A 269 -12.97 -9.31 28.76
N ASN A 270 -13.61 -9.84 29.80
CA ASN A 270 -15.05 -9.72 29.97
C ASN A 270 -15.42 -8.26 30.31
N ALA A 271 -16.70 -7.91 30.16
CA ALA A 271 -17.16 -6.53 30.34
C ALA A 271 -16.88 -5.97 31.76
N GLU A 272 -16.90 -6.82 32.78
CA GLU A 272 -16.61 -6.42 34.17
C GLU A 272 -15.14 -6.05 34.35
N VAL A 273 -14.22 -6.84 33.79
CA VAL A 273 -12.77 -6.58 33.82
C VAL A 273 -12.45 -5.34 32.99
N CYS A 274 -13.04 -5.16 31.81
CA CYS A 274 -12.87 -3.94 31.01
C CYS A 274 -13.27 -2.69 31.79
N ALA A 275 -14.47 -2.70 32.39
CA ALA A 275 -14.96 -1.57 33.17
C ALA A 275 -14.07 -1.27 34.39
N ALA A 276 -13.54 -2.30 35.06
CA ALA A 276 -12.66 -2.12 36.21
C ALA A 276 -11.27 -1.59 35.83
N ILE A 277 -10.72 -2.02 34.69
CA ILE A 277 -9.44 -1.49 34.15
C ILE A 277 -9.63 -0.02 33.76
N GLU A 278 -10.71 0.31 33.04
CA GLU A 278 -10.99 1.67 32.57
C GLU A 278 -11.26 2.67 33.70
N GLN A 279 -11.74 2.20 34.84
CA GLN A 279 -11.95 3.03 36.04
C GLN A 279 -10.66 3.32 36.81
N SER A 280 -9.57 2.59 36.56
CA SER A 280 -8.30 2.72 37.27
C SER A 280 -7.23 3.39 36.40
N PRO A 281 -6.82 4.65 36.69
CA PRO A 281 -5.78 5.34 35.93
C PRO A 281 -4.46 4.57 35.88
N ALA A 282 -4.05 3.96 37.00
CA ALA A 282 -2.84 3.14 37.08
C ALA A 282 -2.86 1.93 36.13
N CYS A 283 -4.04 1.30 35.98
CA CYS A 283 -4.19 0.18 35.06
C CYS A 283 -4.22 0.65 33.61
N MET A 284 -4.85 1.78 33.31
CA MET A 284 -4.80 2.37 31.97
C MET A 284 -3.39 2.80 31.56
N ASP A 285 -2.60 3.35 32.48
CA ASP A 285 -1.20 3.69 32.21
C ASP A 285 -0.35 2.44 31.97
N GLN A 286 -0.57 1.37 32.76
CA GLN A 286 0.07 0.09 32.50
C GLN A 286 -0.37 -0.51 31.16
N VAL A 287 -1.66 -0.44 30.80
CA VAL A 287 -2.16 -0.88 29.49
C VAL A 287 -1.46 -0.13 28.36
N ARG A 288 -1.32 1.19 28.42
CA ARG A 288 -0.59 1.99 27.43
C ARG A 288 0.90 1.61 27.35
N GLN A 289 1.52 1.26 28.47
CA GLN A 289 2.88 0.75 28.47
C GLN A 289 2.97 -0.62 27.77
N LEU A 290 2.07 -1.54 28.13
CA LEU A 290 1.98 -2.87 27.54
C LEU A 290 1.68 -2.81 26.04
N GLU A 291 0.85 -1.86 25.62
CA GLU A 291 0.53 -1.58 24.23
C GLU A 291 1.80 -1.18 23.47
N ARG A 292 2.54 -0.17 23.95
CA ARG A 292 3.81 0.27 23.34
C ARG A 292 4.85 -0.85 23.22
N GLU A 293 5.03 -1.64 24.28
CA GLU A 293 5.97 -2.77 24.27
C GLU A 293 5.53 -3.87 23.30
N THR A 294 4.23 -4.17 23.25
CA THR A 294 3.67 -5.19 22.36
C THR A 294 3.70 -4.73 20.91
N GLU A 295 3.43 -3.46 20.65
CA GLU A 295 3.49 -2.85 19.32
C GLU A 295 4.90 -2.84 18.76
N ALA A 296 5.91 -2.51 19.57
CA ALA A 296 7.32 -2.61 19.18
C ALA A 296 7.68 -4.03 18.70
N LEU A 297 7.25 -5.02 19.48
CA LEU A 297 7.44 -6.43 19.17
C LEU A 297 6.66 -6.85 17.91
N LEU A 298 5.38 -6.51 17.80
CA LEU A 298 4.57 -6.84 16.62
C LEU A 298 5.13 -6.18 15.35
N THR A 299 5.71 -4.99 15.46
CA THR A 299 6.35 -4.29 14.35
C THR A 299 7.53 -5.09 13.79
N ILE A 300 8.39 -5.66 14.63
CA ILE A 300 9.52 -6.49 14.16
C ILE A 300 9.08 -7.88 13.69
N LEU A 301 7.92 -8.38 14.15
CA LEU A 301 7.35 -9.65 13.72
C LEU A 301 6.55 -9.51 12.40
N TYR A 302 6.03 -8.31 12.13
CA TYR A 302 5.27 -8.01 10.92
C TYR A 302 6.12 -8.30 9.69
N ARG A 303 5.64 -9.23 8.85
CA ARG A 303 6.36 -9.71 7.66
C ARG A 303 7.75 -10.32 7.92
N ALA A 304 8.12 -10.67 9.17
CA ALA A 304 9.42 -11.30 9.47
C ALA A 304 9.64 -12.63 8.70
N HIS A 305 8.54 -13.32 8.39
CA HIS A 305 8.50 -14.56 7.61
C HIS A 305 8.17 -14.34 6.12
N CYS A 306 7.93 -13.11 5.69
CA CYS A 306 7.69 -12.80 4.28
C CYS A 306 9.02 -12.76 3.51
N PRO A 307 9.03 -13.21 2.25
CA PRO A 307 10.14 -12.97 1.34
C PRO A 307 10.38 -11.47 1.11
N THR A 308 11.61 -11.10 0.77
CA THR A 308 11.94 -9.71 0.37
C THR A 308 11.34 -9.39 -1.01
N SER A 309 11.19 -8.11 -1.36
CA SER A 309 10.69 -7.72 -2.69
C SER A 309 11.59 -8.31 -3.78
N GLU A 310 12.90 -8.36 -3.53
CA GLU A 310 13.87 -8.97 -4.43
C GLU A 310 13.61 -10.46 -4.67
N GLN A 311 13.33 -11.23 -3.60
CA GLN A 311 12.98 -12.66 -3.75
C GLN A 311 11.66 -12.85 -4.49
N LEU A 312 10.66 -11.99 -4.24
CA LEU A 312 9.38 -12.03 -4.95
C LEU A 312 9.54 -11.69 -6.43
N ILE A 313 10.35 -10.70 -6.77
CA ILE A 313 10.67 -10.35 -8.16
C ILE A 313 11.45 -11.49 -8.83
N ALA A 314 12.46 -12.06 -8.15
CA ALA A 314 13.23 -13.19 -8.68
C ALA A 314 12.35 -14.43 -8.92
N TYR A 315 11.40 -14.69 -8.01
CA TYR A 315 10.39 -15.74 -8.19
C TYR A 315 9.51 -15.48 -9.41
N GLN A 316 8.96 -14.27 -9.52
CA GLN A 316 8.10 -13.83 -10.61
C GLN A 316 8.83 -13.90 -11.97
N GLN A 317 10.11 -13.54 -12.00
CA GLN A 317 10.97 -13.62 -13.19
C GLN A 317 11.55 -15.02 -13.45
N LYS A 318 11.21 -16.03 -12.62
CA LYS A 318 11.70 -17.42 -12.71
C LYS A 318 13.23 -17.55 -12.63
N GLN A 319 13.86 -16.71 -11.82
CA GLN A 319 15.32 -16.67 -11.62
C GLN A 319 15.78 -17.45 -10.39
N LEU A 320 14.85 -17.92 -9.55
CA LEU A 320 15.19 -18.69 -8.35
C LEU A 320 15.48 -20.17 -8.68
N PRO A 321 16.40 -20.81 -7.93
CA PRO A 321 16.55 -22.26 -7.95
C PRO A 321 15.24 -22.98 -7.63
N SER A 322 15.01 -24.17 -8.19
CA SER A 322 13.74 -24.90 -8.05
C SER A 322 13.32 -25.15 -6.59
N ALA A 323 14.27 -25.37 -5.68
CA ALA A 323 13.99 -25.56 -4.26
C ALA A 323 13.48 -24.28 -3.58
N GLU A 324 14.13 -23.14 -3.84
CA GLU A 324 13.72 -21.84 -3.29
C GLU A 324 12.38 -21.39 -3.89
N ALA A 325 12.17 -21.61 -5.19
CA ALA A 325 10.91 -21.32 -5.84
C ALA A 325 9.74 -22.09 -5.20
N LEU A 326 9.94 -23.35 -4.79
CA LEU A 326 8.90 -24.13 -4.09
C LEU A 326 8.58 -23.57 -2.70
N VAL A 327 9.59 -23.09 -1.96
CA VAL A 327 9.38 -22.43 -0.66
C VAL A 327 8.57 -21.15 -0.83
N LEU A 328 8.92 -20.32 -1.82
CA LEU A 328 8.17 -19.09 -2.12
C LEU A 328 6.76 -19.38 -2.62
N TYR A 329 6.58 -20.38 -3.47
CA TYR A 329 5.25 -20.82 -3.93
C TYR A 329 4.34 -21.19 -2.74
N ARG A 330 4.85 -21.98 -1.78
CA ARG A 330 4.10 -22.34 -0.57
C ARG A 330 3.76 -21.11 0.27
N HIS A 331 4.69 -20.17 0.43
CA HIS A 331 4.42 -18.92 1.14
C HIS A 331 3.33 -18.10 0.42
N LEU A 332 3.48 -17.90 -0.88
CA LEU A 332 2.54 -17.14 -1.71
C LEU A 332 1.16 -17.78 -1.76
N THR A 333 1.02 -19.10 -1.65
CA THR A 333 -0.29 -19.75 -1.62
C THR A 333 -1.11 -19.33 -0.40
N HIS A 334 -0.44 -18.94 0.69
CA HIS A 334 -1.10 -18.65 1.96
C HIS A 334 -1.02 -17.17 2.36
N CYS A 335 -0.04 -16.40 1.87
CA CYS A 335 0.20 -15.01 2.28
C CYS A 335 -0.45 -13.99 1.33
N PRO A 336 -1.60 -13.36 1.69
CA PRO A 336 -2.26 -12.39 0.81
C PRO A 336 -1.40 -11.14 0.55
N LEU A 337 -0.61 -10.70 1.55
CA LEU A 337 0.26 -9.52 1.41
C LEU A 337 1.30 -9.68 0.30
N CYS A 338 1.92 -10.87 0.23
CA CYS A 338 2.91 -11.18 -0.81
C CYS A 338 2.24 -11.50 -2.15
N GLN A 339 1.01 -12.02 -2.16
CA GLN A 339 0.22 -12.19 -3.39
C GLN A 339 -0.09 -10.83 -4.03
N GLU A 340 -0.56 -9.86 -3.24
CA GLU A 340 -0.81 -8.49 -3.70
C GLU A 340 0.45 -7.85 -4.31
N GLU A 341 1.60 -8.02 -3.64
CA GLU A 341 2.88 -7.50 -4.11
C GLU A 341 3.33 -8.15 -5.43
N VAL A 342 3.23 -9.49 -5.56
CA VAL A 342 3.54 -10.20 -6.81
C VAL A 342 2.56 -9.80 -7.93
N HIS A 343 1.28 -9.65 -7.62
CA HIS A 343 0.28 -9.22 -8.59
C HIS A 343 0.58 -7.81 -9.13
N ALA A 344 0.99 -6.88 -8.25
CA ALA A 344 1.46 -5.58 -8.69
C ALA A 344 2.67 -5.71 -9.64
N PHE A 345 3.64 -6.58 -9.35
CA PHE A 345 4.77 -6.80 -10.26
C PHE A 345 4.39 -7.38 -11.62
N GLU A 346 3.34 -8.20 -11.68
CA GLU A 346 2.78 -8.74 -12.94
C GLU A 346 2.10 -7.64 -13.75
N LEU A 347 1.32 -6.76 -13.10
CA LEU A 347 0.72 -5.59 -13.75
C LEU A 347 1.79 -4.65 -14.31
N MET A 348 2.90 -4.42 -13.59
CA MET A 348 4.03 -3.64 -14.11
C MET A 348 4.69 -4.27 -15.35
N ASP A 349 4.74 -5.60 -15.45
CA ASP A 349 5.25 -6.27 -16.66
C ASP A 349 4.28 -6.14 -17.83
N ALA A 350 2.99 -6.25 -17.57
CA ALA A 350 1.97 -5.99 -18.59
C ALA A 350 2.07 -4.56 -19.12
N ALA A 351 2.24 -3.58 -18.23
CA ALA A 351 2.45 -2.17 -18.58
C ALA A 351 3.68 -1.96 -19.47
N PHE A 352 4.79 -2.62 -19.13
CA PHE A 352 6.03 -2.54 -19.90
C PHE A 352 5.88 -3.14 -21.30
N GLU A 353 5.23 -4.30 -21.40
CA GLU A 353 4.96 -4.93 -22.70
C GLU A 353 3.94 -4.12 -23.53
N GLU A 354 2.99 -3.44 -22.89
CA GLU A 354 2.06 -2.52 -23.55
C GLU A 354 2.77 -1.27 -24.07
N ASP A 355 3.67 -0.66 -23.28
CA ASP A 355 4.54 0.45 -23.71
C ASP A 355 5.38 0.04 -24.94
N ARG A 356 5.92 -1.19 -24.92
CA ARG A 356 6.67 -1.76 -26.05
C ARG A 356 5.83 -2.04 -27.29
N ARG A 357 4.55 -2.43 -27.14
CA ARG A 357 3.66 -2.74 -28.28
C ARG A 357 3.03 -1.52 -28.90
N SER A 358 2.67 -0.54 -28.07
CA SER A 358 1.92 0.62 -28.49
C SER A 358 2.78 1.67 -29.21
N GLY A 359 4.11 1.51 -29.21
CA GLY A 359 5.01 2.34 -30.01
C GLY A 359 4.96 3.82 -29.65
N PHE A 360 4.42 4.16 -28.48
CA PHE A 360 3.71 5.43 -28.34
C PHE A 360 4.66 6.62 -28.15
N THR A 361 4.61 7.55 -29.10
CA THR A 361 5.09 8.93 -29.03
C THR A 361 4.18 9.79 -28.15
N ARG A 362 3.93 9.39 -26.90
CA ARG A 362 3.05 10.13 -25.97
C ARG A 362 3.93 10.98 -25.06
N HIS A 363 3.66 12.27 -25.06
CA HIS A 363 4.28 13.23 -24.16
C HIS A 363 4.01 12.82 -22.70
N PRO A 364 4.90 13.13 -21.73
CA PRO A 364 4.87 12.59 -20.36
C PRO A 364 3.66 12.96 -19.49
N LEU A 365 2.69 13.72 -19.99
CA LEU A 365 1.62 14.32 -19.18
C LEU A 365 0.25 14.32 -19.85
N THR A 366 0.04 13.52 -20.91
CA THR A 366 -1.32 13.28 -21.39
C THR A 366 -1.86 12.07 -20.62
N PRO A 367 -2.89 12.23 -19.75
CA PRO A 367 -3.42 11.13 -18.96
C PRO A 367 -3.86 10.02 -19.92
N LEU A 368 -3.24 8.86 -19.76
CA LEU A 368 -3.35 7.69 -20.62
C LEU A 368 -4.60 6.84 -20.30
N PHE A 369 -5.64 7.44 -19.69
CA PHE A 369 -6.86 6.75 -19.27
C PHE A 369 -8.14 7.31 -19.93
N SER A 370 -8.08 7.74 -21.20
CA SER A 370 -9.30 8.14 -21.93
C SER A 370 -10.20 6.95 -22.35
N GLY A 371 -10.32 5.91 -21.52
CA GLY A 371 -11.13 4.74 -21.81
C GLY A 371 -11.26 3.70 -20.70
N VAL A 372 -10.44 3.77 -19.65
CA VAL A 372 -10.60 2.94 -18.45
C VAL A 372 -10.73 3.88 -17.26
N ARG A 373 -11.97 4.18 -16.90
CA ARG A 373 -12.29 4.92 -15.67
C ARG A 373 -11.85 4.08 -14.48
N SER A 374 -11.12 4.65 -13.54
CA SER A 374 -10.77 3.92 -12.30
C SER A 374 -12.03 3.71 -11.47
N LEU A 375 -12.34 2.45 -11.14
CA LEU A 375 -13.49 2.12 -10.30
C LEU A 375 -13.16 2.45 -8.84
N ILE A 376 -13.87 3.42 -8.26
CA ILE A 376 -13.75 3.81 -6.86
C ILE A 376 -15.04 3.47 -6.13
N GLU A 377 -14.94 2.70 -5.05
CA GLU A 377 -16.11 2.41 -4.21
C GLU A 377 -16.24 3.49 -3.13
N ALA A 378 -17.40 4.17 -3.11
CA ALA A 378 -17.65 5.18 -2.10
C ALA A 378 -18.09 4.54 -0.77
N ILE A 379 -17.54 5.03 0.33
CA ILE A 379 -17.77 4.48 1.67
C ILE A 379 -18.92 5.24 2.32
N PHE A 380 -19.93 4.50 2.81
CA PHE A 380 -21.06 5.08 3.54
C PHE A 380 -20.62 5.67 4.87
N ARG A 381 -21.07 6.89 5.18
CA ARG A 381 -20.98 7.53 6.49
C ARG A 381 -22.37 7.88 6.99
N SER A 382 -22.64 7.57 8.26
CA SER A 382 -23.94 7.87 8.86
C SER A 382 -24.16 9.39 8.99
N ALA A 383 -25.36 9.87 8.67
CA ALA A 383 -25.71 11.29 8.73
C ALA A 383 -25.57 11.91 10.14
N HIS A 384 -25.56 11.10 11.19
CA HIS A 384 -25.32 11.54 12.57
C HIS A 384 -23.94 12.16 12.78
N GLU A 385 -22.94 11.82 11.97
CA GLU A 385 -21.59 12.41 12.05
C GLU A 385 -21.52 13.82 11.42
N MET A 386 -22.50 14.21 10.58
CA MET A 386 -22.40 15.42 9.73
C MET A 386 -23.45 16.51 10.01
N GLN A 387 -24.28 16.38 11.06
CA GLN A 387 -25.32 17.37 11.44
C GLN A 387 -26.28 17.76 10.30
N VAL A 388 -26.50 16.88 9.31
CA VAL A 388 -27.41 17.17 8.19
C VAL A 388 -28.86 16.91 8.63
N LEU A 389 -29.75 17.88 8.44
CA LEU A 389 -31.17 17.78 8.80
C LEU A 389 -31.96 17.00 7.73
N GLY A 390 -32.40 15.78 8.06
CA GLY A 390 -33.35 15.00 7.27
C GLY A 390 -33.26 13.50 7.56
N SER A 391 -34.40 12.78 7.65
CA SER A 391 -34.42 11.35 8.01
C SER A 391 -33.93 10.41 6.91
N ASN A 392 -33.81 10.89 5.66
CA ASN A 392 -33.52 10.06 4.48
C ASN A 392 -32.25 10.50 3.74
N THR A 393 -31.35 11.24 4.40
CA THR A 393 -30.09 11.66 3.79
C THR A 393 -29.01 10.63 4.04
N GLN A 394 -28.35 10.19 2.97
CA GLN A 394 -27.21 9.27 3.02
C GLN A 394 -25.96 9.97 2.50
N CYS A 395 -24.86 9.93 3.25
CA CYS A 395 -23.60 10.53 2.85
C CYS A 395 -22.59 9.45 2.49
N TYR A 396 -21.92 9.62 1.36
CA TYR A 396 -20.87 8.73 0.89
C TYR A 396 -19.60 9.53 0.64
N HIS A 397 -18.46 8.94 0.95
CA HIS A 397 -17.17 9.62 0.85
C HIS A 397 -16.20 8.81 0.01
N THR A 398 -15.44 9.52 -0.82
CA THR A 398 -14.24 9.05 -1.52
C THR A 398 -13.08 9.98 -1.15
N PRO A 399 -11.82 9.65 -1.45
CA PRO A 399 -10.70 10.56 -1.16
C PRO A 399 -10.84 11.96 -1.78
N GLN A 400 -11.64 12.12 -2.84
CA GLN A 400 -11.72 13.37 -3.62
C GLN A 400 -13.07 14.08 -3.50
N VAL A 401 -14.17 13.32 -3.31
CA VAL A 401 -15.53 13.87 -3.29
C VAL A 401 -16.39 13.31 -2.17
N LEU A 402 -17.28 14.17 -1.69
CA LEU A 402 -18.42 13.89 -0.83
C LEU A 402 -19.69 13.83 -1.68
N ILE A 403 -20.45 12.75 -1.55
CA ILE A 403 -21.70 12.51 -2.26
C ILE A 403 -22.83 12.48 -1.23
N THR A 404 -23.81 13.36 -1.38
CA THR A 404 -25.00 13.40 -0.53
C THR A 404 -26.18 12.92 -1.33
N LEU A 405 -26.86 11.87 -0.88
CA LEU A 405 -28.06 11.33 -1.53
C LEU A 405 -29.30 11.59 -0.68
N TYR A 406 -30.41 11.85 -1.36
CA TYR A 406 -31.73 12.11 -0.80
C TYR A 406 -32.79 11.39 -1.64
N THR A 407 -33.75 10.74 -0.99
CA THR A 407 -34.88 10.09 -1.66
C THR A 407 -36.21 10.67 -1.20
N GLU A 408 -37.07 11.03 -2.16
CA GLU A 408 -38.43 11.54 -1.91
C GLU A 408 -39.48 10.71 -2.65
N GLN A 409 -40.68 10.63 -2.10
CA GLN A 409 -41.84 10.12 -2.82
C GLN A 409 -42.67 11.30 -3.35
N PRO A 410 -42.84 11.46 -4.68
CA PRO A 410 -43.61 12.57 -5.24
C PRO A 410 -45.07 12.55 -4.77
N PRO A 411 -45.67 13.69 -4.41
CA PRO A 411 -47.05 13.76 -3.97
C PRO A 411 -48.00 13.33 -5.09
N GLY A 412 -48.76 12.26 -4.85
CA GLY A 412 -49.78 11.76 -5.78
C GLY A 412 -49.33 10.63 -6.70
N GLN A 413 -48.06 10.21 -6.66
CA GLN A 413 -47.63 8.98 -7.31
C GLN A 413 -47.44 7.85 -6.29
N MET A 414 -48.13 6.73 -6.49
CA MET A 414 -47.96 5.55 -5.66
C MET A 414 -46.87 4.66 -6.26
N ARG A 415 -45.84 4.34 -5.45
CA ARG A 415 -44.75 3.38 -5.76
C ARG A 415 -43.63 3.87 -6.67
N THR A 416 -43.52 5.16 -6.91
CA THR A 416 -42.37 5.78 -7.57
C THR A 416 -41.66 6.70 -6.59
N TRP A 417 -40.34 6.80 -6.74
CA TRP A 417 -39.45 7.59 -5.91
C TRP A 417 -38.57 8.46 -6.79
N GLU A 418 -38.21 9.62 -6.28
CA GLU A 418 -37.17 10.47 -6.84
C GLU A 418 -35.90 10.31 -6.01
N LEU A 419 -34.78 10.02 -6.67
CA LEU A 419 -33.45 10.02 -6.06
C LEU A 419 -32.71 11.26 -6.52
N TRP A 420 -32.33 12.08 -5.55
CA TRP A 420 -31.51 13.26 -5.73
C TRP A 420 -30.12 12.99 -5.17
N GLY A 421 -29.10 13.55 -5.81
CA GLY A 421 -27.78 13.58 -5.23
C GLY A 421 -27.01 14.84 -5.55
N GLU A 422 -26.10 15.20 -4.66
CA GLU A 422 -25.17 16.33 -4.82
C GLU A 422 -23.74 15.82 -4.64
N VAL A 423 -22.85 16.21 -5.56
CA VAL A 423 -21.42 15.89 -5.46
C VAL A 423 -20.63 17.17 -5.16
N ARG A 424 -19.85 17.11 -4.08
CA ARG A 424 -18.96 18.18 -3.63
C ARG A 424 -17.53 17.65 -3.54
N THR A 425 -16.55 18.49 -3.82
CA THR A 425 -15.16 18.19 -3.45
C THR A 425 -15.03 18.17 -1.93
N ILE A 426 -13.97 17.56 -1.40
CA ILE A 426 -13.71 17.55 0.05
C ILE A 426 -13.57 18.97 0.65
N ASP A 427 -13.21 19.95 -0.18
CA ASP A 427 -13.13 21.37 0.18
C ASP A 427 -14.50 22.07 0.17
N GLY A 428 -15.59 21.34 -0.11
CA GLY A 428 -16.97 21.83 -0.13
C GLY A 428 -17.40 22.54 -1.42
N VAL A 429 -16.54 22.56 -2.44
CA VAL A 429 -16.84 23.17 -3.75
C VAL A 429 -17.71 22.22 -4.57
N LEU A 430 -18.69 22.77 -5.29
CA LEU A 430 -19.57 21.97 -6.16
C LEU A 430 -18.78 21.35 -7.32
N ALA A 431 -19.02 20.07 -7.59
CA ALA A 431 -18.32 19.28 -8.59
C ALA A 431 -18.94 19.38 -10.00
N THR A 432 -19.34 20.58 -10.42
CA THR A 432 -20.17 20.81 -11.63
C THR A 432 -19.55 20.26 -12.91
N ASP A 433 -18.22 20.38 -13.05
CA ASP A 433 -17.50 20.00 -14.27
C ASP A 433 -16.90 18.59 -14.18
N LEU A 434 -17.06 17.92 -13.03
CA LEU A 434 -16.48 16.60 -12.79
C LEU A 434 -17.38 15.48 -13.32
N LEU A 435 -18.70 15.63 -13.27
CA LEU A 435 -19.65 14.59 -13.66
C LEU A 435 -19.95 14.66 -15.17
N GLN A 436 -19.69 13.56 -15.87
CA GLN A 436 -20.05 13.38 -17.27
C GLN A 436 -21.40 12.66 -17.42
N GLU A 437 -21.65 11.68 -16.57
CA GLU A 437 -22.83 10.83 -16.63
C GLU A 437 -23.13 10.24 -15.25
N VAL A 438 -24.42 10.03 -14.94
CA VAL A 438 -24.84 9.37 -13.70
C VAL A 438 -25.84 8.27 -14.03
N LEU A 439 -25.59 7.07 -13.53
CA LEU A 439 -26.36 5.88 -13.84
C LEU A 439 -26.82 5.19 -12.54
N VAL A 440 -28.06 4.72 -12.53
CA VAL A 440 -28.60 3.84 -11.49
C VAL A 440 -29.00 2.52 -12.13
N GLN A 441 -28.57 1.41 -11.52
CA GLN A 441 -28.87 0.06 -12.00
C GLN A 441 -29.63 -0.72 -10.91
N GLN A 442 -30.84 -1.21 -11.22
CA GLN A 442 -31.64 -2.02 -10.31
C GLN A 442 -31.04 -3.43 -10.19
N LEU A 443 -30.87 -3.92 -8.96
CA LEU A 443 -30.21 -5.19 -8.66
C LEU A 443 -31.19 -6.34 -8.40
N ASP A 444 -32.46 -6.04 -8.12
CA ASP A 444 -33.47 -7.04 -7.78
C ASP A 444 -34.05 -7.79 -8.99
N GLU A 445 -33.84 -7.27 -10.21
CA GLU A 445 -34.34 -7.88 -11.45
C GLU A 445 -33.29 -8.82 -12.10
N PRO A 446 -33.71 -9.95 -12.70
CA PRO A 446 -32.80 -10.90 -13.36
C PRO A 446 -32.09 -10.28 -14.57
N VAL A 447 -32.68 -9.25 -15.17
CA VAL A 447 -32.04 -8.40 -16.18
C VAL A 447 -32.02 -7.00 -15.57
N PRO A 448 -30.85 -6.48 -15.18
CA PRO A 448 -30.78 -5.23 -14.46
C PRO A 448 -31.20 -4.05 -15.35
N THR A 449 -32.29 -3.38 -14.98
CA THR A 449 -32.75 -2.15 -15.63
C THR A 449 -31.83 -0.98 -15.25
N ARG A 450 -31.42 -0.19 -16.26
CA ARG A 450 -30.55 0.97 -16.09
C ARG A 450 -31.32 2.26 -16.33
N TYR A 451 -31.18 3.20 -15.41
CA TYR A 451 -31.74 4.54 -15.45
C TYR A 451 -30.58 5.53 -15.60
N GLN A 452 -30.77 6.57 -16.42
CA GLN A 452 -29.81 7.64 -16.59
C GLN A 452 -30.36 8.90 -15.91
N GLY A 453 -29.56 9.51 -15.05
CA GLY A 453 -29.95 10.69 -14.29
C GLY A 453 -29.73 11.98 -15.08
N HIS A 454 -30.49 13.01 -14.75
CA HIS A 454 -30.26 14.36 -15.27
C HIS A 454 -29.27 15.09 -14.37
N ILE A 455 -28.20 15.64 -14.95
CA ILE A 455 -27.18 16.42 -14.22
C ILE A 455 -27.47 17.91 -14.41
N GLU A 456 -27.61 18.63 -13.31
CA GLU A 456 -27.78 20.08 -13.32
C GLU A 456 -26.43 20.81 -13.35
N ALA A 457 -26.46 22.08 -13.78
CA ALA A 457 -25.29 22.97 -13.76
C ALA A 457 -24.74 23.23 -12.33
N SER A 458 -25.51 22.86 -11.29
CA SER A 458 -25.13 22.94 -9.88
C SER A 458 -24.28 21.76 -9.41
N GLY A 459 -24.10 20.71 -10.23
CA GLY A 459 -23.45 19.46 -9.82
C GLY A 459 -24.38 18.54 -9.04
N ALA A 460 -25.67 18.92 -8.93
CA ALA A 460 -26.73 18.04 -8.49
C ALA A 460 -27.19 17.12 -9.63
N PHE A 461 -27.72 15.96 -9.29
CA PHE A 461 -28.35 15.05 -10.23
C PHE A 461 -29.67 14.51 -9.68
N VAL A 462 -30.59 14.19 -10.57
CA VAL A 462 -31.92 13.66 -10.24
C VAL A 462 -32.27 12.46 -11.11
N PHE A 463 -32.91 11.47 -10.48
CA PHE A 463 -33.57 10.34 -11.11
C PHE A 463 -35.06 10.39 -10.75
N GLU A 464 -35.91 10.42 -11.76
CA GLU A 464 -37.37 10.41 -11.62
C GLU A 464 -37.93 8.98 -11.82
N ASP A 465 -39.11 8.74 -11.27
CA ASP A 465 -39.90 7.51 -11.49
C ASP A 465 -39.19 6.18 -11.13
N LEU A 466 -38.32 6.17 -10.11
CA LEU A 466 -37.65 4.94 -9.67
C LEU A 466 -38.60 4.04 -8.86
N PRO A 467 -38.74 2.75 -9.19
CA PRO A 467 -39.50 1.82 -8.35
C PRO A 467 -38.79 1.53 -7.03
N THR A 468 -39.51 0.97 -6.06
CA THR A 468 -38.91 0.47 -4.82
C THR A 468 -37.97 -0.71 -5.11
N GLY A 469 -36.78 -0.71 -4.50
CA GLY A 469 -35.81 -1.79 -4.65
C GLY A 469 -34.37 -1.41 -4.27
N THR A 470 -33.46 -2.32 -4.57
CA THR A 470 -32.01 -2.19 -4.36
C THR A 470 -31.31 -1.75 -5.64
N TYR A 471 -30.44 -0.76 -5.52
CA TYR A 471 -29.79 -0.10 -6.64
C TYR A 471 -28.28 -0.01 -6.46
N ARG A 472 -27.59 0.05 -7.60
CA ARG A 472 -26.19 0.49 -7.71
C ARG A 472 -26.16 1.85 -8.39
N LEU A 473 -25.58 2.87 -7.75
CA LEU A 473 -25.32 4.17 -8.36
C LEU A 473 -23.88 4.19 -8.91
N SER A 474 -23.71 4.70 -10.13
CA SER A 474 -22.42 4.91 -10.77
C SER A 474 -22.33 6.36 -11.23
N LEU A 475 -21.37 7.11 -10.71
CA LEU A 475 -21.04 8.48 -11.07
C LEU A 475 -19.80 8.45 -11.96
N LEU A 476 -19.94 8.88 -13.20
CA LEU A 476 -18.89 8.79 -14.20
C LEU A 476 -18.25 10.15 -14.37
N THR A 477 -16.96 10.26 -14.07
CA THR A 477 -16.15 11.46 -14.30
C THR A 477 -15.26 11.28 -15.53
N SER A 478 -14.42 12.29 -15.82
CA SER A 478 -13.40 12.20 -16.87
C SER A 478 -12.40 11.07 -16.63
N ASP A 479 -12.09 10.80 -15.36
CA ASP A 479 -10.97 9.95 -14.98
C ASP A 479 -11.40 8.73 -14.14
N GLU A 480 -12.58 8.77 -13.50
CA GLU A 480 -13.01 7.81 -12.49
C GLU A 480 -14.48 7.38 -12.67
N GLU A 481 -14.81 6.18 -12.21
CA GLU A 481 -16.18 5.68 -12.04
C GLU A 481 -16.39 5.44 -10.55
N ILE A 482 -17.14 6.33 -9.91
CA ILE A 482 -17.45 6.21 -8.49
C ILE A 482 -18.73 5.38 -8.34
N THR A 483 -18.62 4.23 -7.68
CA THR A 483 -19.73 3.29 -7.49
C THR A 483 -20.18 3.25 -6.04
N ILE A 484 -21.49 3.34 -5.82
CA ILE A 484 -22.16 2.98 -4.58
C ILE A 484 -22.93 1.69 -4.84
N ARG A 485 -22.48 0.59 -4.25
CA ARG A 485 -22.97 -0.75 -4.61
C ARG A 485 -24.39 -1.05 -4.16
N HIS A 486 -24.85 -0.43 -3.08
CA HIS A 486 -26.06 -0.81 -2.39
C HIS A 486 -26.81 0.40 -1.85
N ILE A 487 -27.80 0.87 -2.61
CA ILE A 487 -28.74 1.92 -2.22
C ILE A 487 -30.12 1.28 -2.18
N VAL A 488 -30.81 1.39 -1.06
CA VAL A 488 -32.20 0.95 -0.93
C VAL A 488 -33.11 2.16 -1.11
N ILE A 489 -34.04 2.08 -2.06
CA ILE A 489 -35.03 3.13 -2.32
C ILE A 489 -36.41 2.59 -1.97
N GLY A 490 -37.10 3.30 -1.08
CA GLY A 490 -38.38 2.91 -0.49
C GLY A 490 -38.23 2.00 0.74
N ASP A 491 -39.26 1.99 1.57
CA ASP A 491 -39.26 1.20 2.81
C ASP A 491 -39.38 -0.30 2.49
N GLU A 492 -38.47 -1.12 3.05
CA GLU A 492 -38.76 -2.52 3.37
C GLU A 492 -39.77 -2.54 4.53
N GLN A 493 -41.06 -2.39 4.25
CA GLN A 493 -42.10 -2.69 5.24
C GLN A 493 -42.39 -4.18 5.31
#